data_AF-A0A522M5F3-F1
#
_entry.id   AF-A0A522M5F3-F1
#
_cell.length_a   1.000
_cell.length_b   1.000
_cell.length_c   1.000
_cell.angle_alpha   90.00
_cell.angle_beta   90.00
_cell.angle_gamma   90.00
#
_symmetry.space_group_name_H-M   'P 1'
#
loop_
_entity.id
_entity.type
_entity.pdbx_description
1 polymer ?
#
loop_
_entity_poly.entity_id
_entity_poly.type
_entity_poly.pdbx_seq_one_letter_code
_entity_poly.pdbx_strand_id
1 'polypeptide(L)'
;MTGAGASARPRPGYTGRRSETVAKRLGEILIERGAISPEGLRSGLEACRRHGGRLGTWLVRLGLLNEGKLLDALTRQTGCPPATTMQLTTAPAETRALLSAAFSRRNLVVPFARQGRSLDVAMANPNDLLLVDEISRATGMVPRPHVATEATIMAAIALSAPAAQAPAPAPPPGPPRATGREWRQFWRLESVTTELMRGLAAPELPAPTATPATFPQLRPVEPSEAAAAPTDAAGLAEALADASDRDQAADLVLDHLAAGAFRVALFSVHQGKVMGWRARGAAIVAEDFHTLILPLDRPSLFLNLTKGVEIHVGPLGGGEGNTLLLDALGDPTPAEAVVVPVRVRGKVVAFLWLDQGADGVAGISIPLVQEVARLAGLAIEILVLRQKVRAGARLTETVPSD
;
A
#
# COMPACT_ATOMS: atom_id res chain seq x y z
N MET A 1 9.11 31.92 -70.62
CA MET A 1 7.85 31.59 -69.90
C MET A 1 7.36 30.26 -70.43
N THR A 2 7.77 29.14 -69.82
CA THR A 2 6.97 28.32 -68.87
C THR A 2 5.71 27.73 -69.54
N GLY A 3 5.45 26.43 -69.60
CA GLY A 3 6.11 25.27 -69.01
C GLY A 3 5.60 23.98 -69.68
N ALA A 4 6.40 22.91 -69.57
CA ALA A 4 6.11 21.60 -70.13
C ALA A 4 5.20 20.79 -69.19
N GLY A 5 4.09 20.28 -69.73
CA GLY A 5 3.21 19.33 -69.06
C GLY A 5 3.77 17.91 -69.13
N ALA A 6 4.08 17.32 -67.98
CA ALA A 6 4.44 15.92 -67.85
C ALA A 6 3.31 15.17 -67.11
N SER A 7 2.71 14.24 -67.85
CA SER A 7 1.74 13.25 -67.39
C SER A 7 2.36 12.34 -66.31
N ALA A 8 1.85 12.41 -65.08
CA ALA A 8 2.23 11.54 -63.99
C ALA A 8 1.28 10.34 -63.94
N ARG A 9 1.80 9.14 -64.27
CA ARG A 9 1.11 7.87 -64.00
C ARG A 9 0.94 7.70 -62.47
N PRO A 10 -0.24 7.26 -61.98
CA PRO A 10 -0.41 6.96 -60.57
C PRO A 10 0.44 5.75 -60.20
N ARG A 11 1.32 5.92 -59.21
CA ARG A 11 2.07 4.81 -58.60
C ARG A 11 1.09 3.93 -57.83
N PRO A 12 1.19 2.59 -57.93
CA PRO A 12 0.27 1.69 -57.25
C PRO A 12 0.35 1.94 -55.74
N GLY A 13 -0.83 2.12 -55.14
CA GLY A 13 -1.01 2.41 -53.73
C GLY A 13 -0.28 1.39 -52.89
N TYR A 14 0.73 1.85 -52.17
CA TYR A 14 1.26 1.15 -51.02
C TYR A 14 0.14 1.20 -49.97
N THR A 15 -0.73 0.20 -49.98
CA THR A 15 -1.59 -0.09 -48.84
C THR A 15 -0.64 -0.42 -47.72
N GLY A 16 -0.36 0.60 -46.89
CA GLY A 16 0.44 0.48 -45.69
C GLY A 16 -0.23 -0.51 -44.76
N ARG A 17 0.02 -1.80 -44.96
CA ARG A 17 -0.09 -2.80 -43.93
C ARG A 17 1.06 -2.55 -42.97
N ARG A 18 0.98 -1.46 -42.19
CA ARG A 18 1.63 -1.39 -40.89
C ARG A 18 0.91 -2.40 -40.01
N SER A 19 1.24 -3.67 -40.18
CA SER A 19 1.25 -4.58 -39.04
C SER A 19 2.52 -4.27 -38.25
N GLU A 20 2.63 -3.04 -37.74
CA GLU A 20 3.40 -2.81 -36.53
C GLU A 20 2.62 -3.60 -35.48
N THR A 21 3.10 -4.80 -35.14
CA THR A 21 2.61 -5.52 -33.96
C THR A 21 2.97 -4.67 -32.76
N VAL A 22 2.14 -3.66 -32.46
CA VAL A 22 2.21 -2.87 -31.24
C VAL A 22 2.20 -3.90 -30.12
N ALA A 23 3.34 -4.07 -29.44
CA ALA A 23 3.44 -4.98 -28.32
C ALA A 23 2.33 -4.60 -27.34
N LYS A 24 1.35 -5.50 -27.18
CA LYS A 24 0.15 -5.22 -26.39
C LYS A 24 0.57 -4.77 -25.01
N ARG A 25 -0.07 -3.71 -24.51
CA ARG A 25 0.26 -3.18 -23.18
C ARG A 25 -0.18 -4.18 -22.12
N LEU A 26 0.53 -4.23 -20.99
CA LEU A 26 0.20 -5.16 -19.90
C LEU A 26 -1.27 -5.10 -19.49
N GLY A 27 -1.85 -3.89 -19.38
CA GLY A 27 -3.26 -3.70 -19.03
C GLY A 27 -4.24 -4.30 -20.04
N GLU A 28 -3.95 -4.21 -21.34
CA GLU A 28 -4.77 -4.79 -22.41
C GLU A 28 -4.74 -6.31 -22.34
N ILE A 29 -3.55 -6.88 -22.13
CA ILE A 29 -3.36 -8.34 -21.96
C ILE A 29 -4.16 -8.85 -20.76
N LEU A 30 -4.19 -8.10 -19.66
CA LEU A 30 -4.91 -8.48 -18.45
C LEU A 30 -6.44 -8.43 -18.62
N ILE A 31 -6.96 -7.41 -19.32
CA ILE A 31 -8.40 -7.29 -19.61
C ILE A 31 -8.85 -8.40 -20.59
N GLU A 32 -8.13 -8.60 -21.70
CA GLU A 32 -8.47 -9.63 -22.71
C GLU A 32 -8.58 -11.03 -22.11
N ARG A 33 -7.85 -11.29 -21.02
CA ARG A 33 -7.81 -12.58 -20.33
C ARG A 33 -8.84 -12.73 -19.21
N GLY A 34 -9.63 -11.69 -18.94
CA GLY A 34 -10.50 -11.65 -17.76
C GLY A 34 -9.71 -11.74 -16.45
N ALA A 35 -8.43 -11.35 -16.46
CA ALA A 35 -7.59 -11.37 -15.26
C ALA A 35 -7.87 -10.17 -14.36
N ILE A 36 -8.37 -9.07 -14.94
CA ILE A 36 -8.77 -7.84 -14.24
C ILE A 36 -9.96 -7.18 -14.95
N SER A 37 -10.80 -6.47 -14.20
CA SER A 37 -11.84 -5.59 -14.77
C SER A 37 -11.27 -4.25 -15.26
N PRO A 38 -11.95 -3.56 -16.20
CA PRO A 38 -11.57 -2.20 -16.61
C PRO A 38 -11.48 -1.21 -15.43
N GLU A 39 -12.40 -1.32 -14.46
CA GLU A 39 -12.42 -0.53 -13.22
C GLU A 39 -11.18 -0.80 -12.36
N GLY A 40 -10.82 -2.08 -12.22
CA GLY A 40 -9.61 -2.48 -11.49
C GLY A 40 -8.33 -1.98 -12.17
N LEU A 41 -8.28 -2.02 -13.51
CA LEU A 41 -7.14 -1.48 -14.26
C LEU A 41 -7.01 0.04 -14.08
N ARG A 42 -8.14 0.78 -14.09
CA ARG A 42 -8.15 2.23 -13.83
C ARG A 42 -7.59 2.53 -12.43
N SER A 43 -8.04 1.80 -11.43
CA SER A 43 -7.57 1.94 -10.04
C SER A 43 -6.06 1.70 -9.92
N GLY A 44 -5.53 0.66 -10.58
CA GLY A 44 -4.09 0.39 -10.62
C GLY A 44 -3.25 1.45 -11.34
N LEU A 45 -3.75 1.98 -12.46
CA LEU A 45 -3.06 3.05 -13.21
C LEU A 45 -3.03 4.36 -12.44
N GLU A 46 -4.10 4.64 -11.68
CA GLU A 46 -4.17 5.81 -10.82
C GLU A 46 -3.18 5.73 -9.66
N ALA A 47 -3.10 4.58 -8.97
CA ALA A 47 -2.07 4.33 -7.96
C ALA A 47 -0.65 4.48 -8.53
N CYS A 48 -0.41 3.94 -9.73
CA CYS A 48 0.88 4.05 -10.42
C CYS A 48 1.24 5.51 -10.79
N ARG A 49 0.25 6.35 -11.10
CA ARG A 49 0.46 7.77 -11.44
C ARG A 49 0.82 8.61 -10.21
N ARG A 50 0.20 8.32 -9.07
CA ARG A 50 0.39 9.08 -7.83
C ARG A 50 1.66 8.67 -7.08
N HIS A 51 1.93 7.38 -7.00
CA HIS A 51 3.03 6.85 -6.17
C HIS A 51 4.25 6.40 -7.00
N GLY A 52 4.16 6.46 -8.33
CA GLY A 52 5.16 5.87 -9.21
C GLY A 52 5.20 4.34 -9.11
N GLY A 53 6.29 3.75 -9.59
CA GLY A 53 6.46 2.29 -9.59
C GLY A 53 5.79 1.60 -10.78
N ARG A 54 5.59 0.28 -10.67
CA ARG A 54 5.10 -0.57 -11.78
C ARG A 54 3.62 -0.91 -11.58
N LEU A 55 2.83 -0.81 -12.66
CA LEU A 55 1.41 -1.15 -12.66
C LEU A 55 1.12 -2.54 -12.07
N GLY A 56 1.86 -3.57 -12.50
CA GLY A 56 1.68 -4.93 -12.01
C GLY A 56 1.81 -5.05 -10.49
N THR A 57 2.80 -4.35 -9.91
CA THR A 57 3.05 -4.31 -8.47
C THR A 57 1.85 -3.72 -7.72
N TRP A 58 1.25 -2.65 -8.23
CA TRP A 58 0.04 -2.05 -7.65
C TRP A 58 -1.18 -2.95 -7.78
N LEU A 59 -1.38 -3.59 -8.94
CA LEU A 59 -2.51 -4.49 -9.15
C LEU A 59 -2.51 -5.68 -8.19
N VAL A 60 -1.33 -6.23 -7.88
CA VAL A 60 -1.20 -7.30 -6.89
C VAL A 60 -1.39 -6.78 -5.47
N ARG A 61 -0.78 -5.63 -5.13
CA ARG A 61 -0.92 -5.01 -3.80
C ARG A 61 -2.36 -4.67 -3.45
N LEU A 62 -3.15 -4.18 -4.42
CA LEU A 62 -4.56 -3.87 -4.26
C LEU A 62 -5.46 -5.12 -4.24
N GLY A 63 -4.90 -6.33 -4.37
CA GLY A 63 -5.66 -7.58 -4.41
C GLY A 63 -6.48 -7.77 -5.70
N LEU A 64 -6.31 -6.90 -6.69
CA LEU A 64 -7.03 -6.92 -7.96
C LEU A 64 -6.48 -7.96 -8.93
N LEU A 65 -5.27 -8.46 -8.69
CA LEU A 65 -4.59 -9.42 -9.53
C LEU A 65 -3.76 -10.41 -8.69
N ASN A 66 -3.80 -11.69 -9.05
CA ASN A 66 -2.92 -12.71 -8.45
C ASN A 66 -1.55 -12.68 -9.13
N GLU A 67 -0.48 -12.89 -8.35
CA GLU A 67 0.91 -12.95 -8.80
C GLU A 67 1.13 -13.92 -9.99
N GLY A 68 0.49 -15.10 -9.98
CA GLY A 68 0.58 -16.06 -11.08
C GLY A 68 -0.03 -15.52 -12.37
N LYS A 69 -1.20 -14.85 -12.28
CA LYS A 69 -1.84 -14.22 -13.44
C LYS A 69 -1.00 -13.05 -13.98
N LEU A 70 -0.34 -12.31 -13.09
CA LEU A 70 0.59 -11.25 -13.47
C LEU A 70 1.80 -11.83 -14.21
N LEU A 71 2.42 -12.89 -13.69
CA LEU A 71 3.57 -13.55 -14.31
C LEU A 71 3.22 -14.11 -15.70
N ASP A 72 2.04 -14.71 -15.85
CA ASP A 72 1.54 -15.19 -17.15
C ASP A 72 1.35 -14.06 -18.16
N ALA A 73 0.84 -12.90 -17.71
CA ALA A 73 0.66 -11.73 -18.55
C ALA A 73 2.02 -11.12 -18.97
N LEU A 74 2.96 -11.01 -18.03
CA LEU A 74 4.32 -10.52 -18.28
C LEU A 74 5.10 -11.43 -19.23
N THR A 75 4.95 -12.75 -19.11
CA THR A 75 5.53 -13.76 -20.02
C THR A 75 5.08 -13.50 -21.45
N ARG A 76 3.78 -13.21 -21.65
CA ARG A 76 3.23 -12.91 -22.98
C ARG A 76 3.63 -11.55 -23.51
N GLN A 77 3.70 -10.57 -22.63
CA GLN A 77 4.11 -9.23 -23.00
C GLN A 77 5.57 -9.19 -23.47
N THR A 78 6.44 -9.93 -22.79
CA THR A 78 7.89 -9.90 -23.01
C THR A 78 8.37 -10.97 -23.99
N GLY A 79 7.67 -12.11 -24.09
CA GLY A 79 8.10 -13.27 -24.86
C GLY A 79 9.20 -14.09 -24.17
N CYS A 80 9.59 -13.74 -22.94
CA CYS A 80 10.62 -14.42 -22.17
C CYS A 80 10.03 -15.51 -21.27
N PRO A 81 10.77 -16.59 -20.99
CA PRO A 81 10.32 -17.64 -20.08
C PRO A 81 10.10 -17.08 -18.65
N PRO A 82 9.10 -17.57 -17.91
CA PRO A 82 8.89 -17.14 -16.53
C PRO A 82 9.97 -17.72 -15.61
N ALA A 83 10.33 -16.97 -14.58
CA ALA A 83 11.05 -17.47 -13.40
C ALA A 83 10.10 -17.48 -12.21
N THR A 84 9.85 -18.69 -11.68
CA THR A 84 8.89 -18.90 -10.59
C THR A 84 9.51 -18.55 -9.23
N THR A 85 8.65 -18.23 -8.25
CA THR A 85 9.07 -18.01 -6.86
C THR A 85 9.89 -19.17 -6.31
N MET A 86 9.50 -20.41 -6.60
CA MET A 86 10.24 -21.59 -6.14
C MET A 86 11.66 -21.63 -6.73
N GLN A 87 11.84 -21.39 -8.02
CA GLN A 87 13.16 -21.37 -8.66
C GLN A 87 14.07 -20.28 -8.07
N LEU A 88 13.51 -19.11 -7.76
CA LEU A 88 14.28 -17.99 -7.23
C LEU A 88 14.64 -18.17 -5.75
N THR A 89 13.73 -18.75 -4.96
CA THR A 89 13.93 -18.94 -3.53
C THR A 89 14.82 -20.15 -3.22
N THR A 90 14.82 -21.18 -4.08
CA THR A 90 15.69 -22.35 -3.95
C THR A 90 17.05 -22.18 -4.64
N ALA A 91 17.28 -21.05 -5.31
CA ALA A 91 18.53 -20.76 -5.98
C ALA A 91 19.72 -20.79 -5.01
N PRO A 92 20.82 -21.49 -5.37
CA PRO A 92 22.02 -21.54 -4.54
C PRO A 92 22.52 -20.14 -4.16
N ALA A 93 22.92 -19.99 -2.91
CA ALA A 93 23.42 -18.72 -2.37
C ALA A 93 24.59 -18.15 -3.19
N GLU A 94 25.50 -19.02 -3.63
CA GLU A 94 26.64 -18.69 -4.50
C GLU A 94 26.20 -18.11 -5.85
N THR A 95 25.15 -18.68 -6.45
CA THR A 95 24.59 -18.20 -7.72
C THR A 95 23.98 -16.81 -7.55
N ARG A 96 23.23 -16.59 -6.46
CA ARG A 96 22.63 -15.27 -6.16
C ARG A 96 23.70 -14.22 -5.88
N ALA A 97 24.82 -14.62 -5.28
CA ALA A 97 25.95 -13.74 -4.95
C ALA A 97 26.80 -13.33 -6.17
N LEU A 98 26.56 -13.89 -7.37
CA LEU A 98 27.23 -13.45 -8.60
C LEU A 98 26.94 -11.98 -8.95
N LEU A 99 25.81 -11.45 -8.49
CA LEU A 99 25.50 -10.03 -8.52
C LEU A 99 25.41 -9.51 -7.09
N SER A 100 25.93 -8.31 -6.83
CA SER A 100 25.84 -7.71 -5.49
C SER A 100 24.38 -7.41 -5.14
N ALA A 101 24.02 -7.50 -3.85
CA ALA A 101 22.67 -7.20 -3.41
C ALA A 101 22.22 -5.77 -3.78
N ALA A 102 23.15 -4.81 -3.77
CA ALA A 102 22.89 -3.44 -4.20
C ALA A 102 22.57 -3.36 -5.70
N PHE A 103 23.34 -4.04 -6.56
CA PHE A 103 23.08 -4.13 -7.99
C PHE A 103 21.74 -4.80 -8.27
N SER A 104 21.49 -5.94 -7.62
CA SER A 104 20.25 -6.70 -7.75
C SER A 104 19.00 -5.91 -7.35
N ARG A 105 19.06 -5.15 -6.25
CA ARG A 105 17.94 -4.28 -5.82
C ARG A 105 17.72 -3.13 -6.77
N ARG A 106 18.79 -2.42 -7.16
CA ARG A 106 18.71 -1.25 -8.02
C ARG A 106 18.15 -1.59 -9.40
N ASN A 107 18.58 -2.71 -9.96
CA ASN A 107 18.23 -3.13 -11.32
C ASN A 107 17.08 -4.15 -11.36
N LEU A 108 16.51 -4.51 -10.20
CA LEU A 108 15.46 -5.53 -10.05
C LEU A 108 15.81 -6.81 -10.81
N VAL A 109 16.94 -7.40 -10.43
CA VAL A 109 17.53 -8.55 -11.11
C VAL A 109 18.15 -9.54 -10.13
N VAL A 110 17.92 -10.84 -10.34
CA VAL A 110 18.53 -11.90 -9.50
C VAL A 110 18.94 -13.11 -10.36
N PRO A 111 20.21 -13.55 -10.28
CA PRO A 111 20.63 -14.80 -10.91
C PRO A 111 20.14 -15.99 -10.10
N PHE A 112 19.67 -17.05 -10.77
CA PHE A 112 19.09 -18.19 -10.07
C PHE A 112 19.58 -19.57 -10.53
N ALA A 113 20.10 -19.67 -11.75
CA ALA A 113 20.75 -20.90 -12.21
C ALA A 113 21.97 -20.58 -13.08
N ARG A 114 22.98 -21.45 -13.03
CA ARG A 114 24.20 -21.33 -13.83
C ARG A 114 24.51 -22.67 -14.50
N GLN A 115 24.76 -22.63 -15.80
CA GLN A 115 25.15 -23.79 -16.59
C GLN A 115 26.34 -23.44 -17.49
N GLY A 116 27.55 -23.83 -17.07
CA GLY A 116 28.78 -23.47 -17.78
C GLY A 116 28.98 -21.95 -17.83
N ARG A 117 28.93 -21.38 -19.04
CA ARG A 117 28.98 -19.93 -19.31
C ARG A 117 27.60 -19.27 -19.36
N SER A 118 26.51 -20.03 -19.33
CA SER A 118 25.15 -19.47 -19.37
C SER A 118 24.65 -19.19 -17.96
N LEU A 119 24.08 -18.01 -17.75
CA LEU A 119 23.54 -17.57 -16.46
C LEU A 119 22.05 -17.26 -16.62
N ASP A 120 21.18 -18.02 -15.97
CA ASP A 120 19.75 -17.70 -15.93
C ASP A 120 19.49 -16.61 -14.92
N VAL A 121 18.87 -15.53 -15.40
CA VAL A 121 18.69 -14.31 -14.65
C VAL A 121 17.23 -13.89 -14.70
N ALA A 122 16.61 -13.76 -13.53
CA ALA A 122 15.27 -13.23 -13.42
C ALA A 122 15.30 -11.69 -13.38
N MET A 123 14.51 -11.07 -14.24
CA MET A 123 14.48 -9.64 -14.48
C MET A 123 13.04 -9.11 -14.46
N ALA A 124 12.85 -7.93 -13.88
CA ALA A 124 11.56 -7.22 -13.98
C ALA A 124 11.30 -6.66 -15.39
N ASN A 125 12.36 -6.39 -16.16
CA ASN A 125 12.28 -5.99 -17.56
C ASN A 125 13.33 -6.76 -18.40
N PRO A 126 12.99 -7.95 -18.92
CA PRO A 126 13.95 -8.79 -19.65
C PRO A 126 14.34 -8.24 -21.04
N ASN A 127 13.59 -7.25 -21.56
CA ASN A 127 13.89 -6.61 -22.85
C ASN A 127 14.87 -5.44 -22.73
N ASP A 128 15.41 -5.19 -21.53
CA ASP A 128 16.47 -4.21 -21.30
C ASP A 128 17.84 -4.76 -21.72
N LEU A 129 18.16 -4.59 -23.01
CA LEU A 129 19.39 -5.10 -23.60
C LEU A 129 20.65 -4.46 -22.98
N LEU A 130 20.56 -3.24 -22.46
CA LEU A 130 21.69 -2.55 -21.80
C LEU A 130 22.00 -3.21 -20.45
N LEU A 131 20.96 -3.52 -19.68
CA LEU A 131 21.12 -4.23 -18.41
C LEU A 131 21.63 -5.67 -18.65
N VAL A 132 21.17 -6.35 -19.70
CA VAL A 132 21.71 -7.67 -20.09
C VAL A 132 23.21 -7.58 -20.39
N ASP A 133 23.67 -6.58 -21.14
CA ASP A 133 25.10 -6.36 -21.39
C ASP A 133 25.88 -6.04 -20.11
N GLU A 134 25.32 -5.20 -19.23
CA GLU A 134 25.94 -4.87 -17.93
C GLU A 134 26.11 -6.11 -17.04
N ILE A 135 25.12 -6.99 -17.00
CA ILE A 135 25.19 -8.28 -16.26
C ILE A 135 26.26 -9.18 -16.89
N SER A 136 26.36 -9.22 -18.22
CA SER A 136 27.39 -9.97 -18.94
C SER A 136 28.79 -9.46 -18.57
N ARG A 137 29.00 -8.14 -18.57
CA ARG A 137 30.27 -7.52 -18.17
C ARG A 137 30.60 -7.74 -16.69
N ALA A 138 29.61 -7.67 -15.82
CA ALA A 138 29.80 -7.85 -14.37
C ALA A 138 30.12 -9.31 -13.99
N THR A 139 29.52 -10.28 -14.69
CA THR A 139 29.66 -11.71 -14.34
C THR A 139 30.61 -12.49 -15.25
N GLY A 140 30.95 -11.96 -16.43
CA GLY A 140 31.71 -12.66 -17.48
C GLY A 140 30.94 -13.81 -18.16
N MET A 141 29.64 -13.94 -17.87
CA MET A 141 28.76 -15.01 -18.34
C MET A 141 27.78 -14.49 -19.39
N VAL A 142 27.15 -15.40 -20.14
CA VAL A 142 26.08 -15.11 -21.11
C VAL A 142 24.73 -15.14 -20.38
N PRO A 143 24.08 -13.99 -20.15
CA PRO A 143 22.81 -13.95 -19.42
C PRO A 143 21.67 -14.47 -20.30
N ARG A 144 20.82 -15.33 -19.74
CA ARG A 144 19.55 -15.78 -20.31
C ARG A 144 18.41 -15.13 -19.51
N PRO A 145 17.71 -14.12 -20.08
CA PRO A 145 16.67 -13.41 -19.36
C PRO A 145 15.42 -14.27 -19.14
N HIS A 146 14.97 -14.32 -17.89
CA HIS A 146 13.65 -14.82 -17.49
C HIS A 146 12.85 -13.67 -16.91
N VAL A 147 11.55 -13.62 -17.19
CA VAL A 147 10.68 -12.62 -16.58
C VAL A 147 10.22 -13.06 -15.21
N ALA A 148 10.27 -12.16 -14.24
CA ALA A 148 9.70 -12.37 -12.91
C ALA A 148 9.04 -11.09 -12.42
N THR A 149 8.15 -11.24 -11.46
CA THR A 149 7.54 -10.10 -10.79
C THR A 149 8.53 -9.42 -9.85
N GLU A 150 8.38 -8.11 -9.67
CA GLU A 150 9.21 -7.32 -8.76
C GLU A 150 9.21 -7.90 -7.33
N ALA A 151 8.03 -8.29 -6.82
CA ALA A 151 7.90 -8.86 -5.48
C ALA A 151 8.70 -10.16 -5.33
N THR A 152 8.66 -11.04 -6.33
CA THR A 152 9.42 -12.31 -6.28
C THR A 152 10.92 -12.07 -6.32
N ILE A 153 11.38 -11.14 -7.17
CA ILE A 153 12.80 -10.77 -7.26
C ILE A 153 13.28 -10.21 -5.93
N MET A 154 12.53 -9.27 -5.36
CA MET A 154 12.87 -8.66 -4.06
C MET A 154 12.90 -9.67 -2.92
N ALA A 155 11.95 -10.62 -2.90
CA ALA A 155 11.95 -11.72 -1.93
C ALA A 155 13.19 -12.61 -2.07
N ALA A 156 13.59 -12.96 -3.29
CA ALA A 156 14.78 -13.78 -3.55
C ALA A 156 16.10 -13.07 -3.14
N ILE A 157 16.17 -11.76 -3.33
CA ILE A 157 17.29 -10.93 -2.87
C ILE A 157 17.33 -10.86 -1.34
N ALA A 158 16.18 -10.87 -0.66
CA ALA A 158 16.11 -10.82 0.80
C ALA A 158 16.60 -12.10 1.48
N LEU A 159 16.58 -13.26 0.80
CA LEU A 159 16.99 -14.57 1.31
C LEU A 159 18.52 -14.73 1.51
N SER A 160 19.28 -13.66 1.78
CA SER A 160 20.75 -13.67 1.70
C SER A 160 21.42 -14.83 2.46
N ALA A 161 22.46 -15.35 1.81
CA ALA A 161 23.46 -16.34 2.22
C ALA A 161 23.99 -16.15 3.66
N PRO A 162 24.57 -17.19 4.30
CA PRO A 162 25.21 -17.05 5.62
C PRO A 162 26.23 -15.91 5.59
N ALA A 163 26.17 -15.08 6.64
CA ALA A 163 26.86 -13.80 6.74
C ALA A 163 28.35 -13.88 6.37
N ALA A 164 28.72 -13.35 5.20
CA ALA A 164 29.96 -12.60 5.12
C ALA A 164 29.64 -11.20 5.64
N GLN A 165 29.97 -10.97 6.92
CA GLN A 165 29.95 -9.63 7.51
C GLN A 165 30.74 -8.69 6.62
N ALA A 166 30.08 -7.68 6.04
CA ALA A 166 30.79 -6.47 5.67
C ALA A 166 31.36 -5.89 6.98
N PRO A 167 32.66 -5.51 7.04
CA PRO A 167 33.15 -4.81 8.21
C PRO A 167 32.29 -3.55 8.37
N ALA A 168 31.77 -3.34 9.59
CA ALA A 168 31.04 -2.13 9.91
C ALA A 168 31.87 -0.91 9.46
N PRO A 169 31.27 0.16 8.91
CA PRO A 169 32.00 1.40 8.75
C PRO A 169 32.56 1.77 10.12
N ALA A 170 33.87 2.05 10.19
CA ALA A 170 34.52 2.41 11.44
C ALA A 170 33.69 3.52 12.10
N PRO A 171 33.42 3.44 13.42
CA PRO A 171 32.73 4.53 14.10
C PRO A 171 33.50 5.84 13.80
N PRO A 172 32.80 6.97 13.60
CA PRO A 172 33.48 8.25 13.39
C PRO A 172 34.50 8.42 14.53
N PRO A 173 35.71 8.94 14.25
CA PRO A 173 36.75 9.04 15.26
C PRO A 173 36.16 9.73 16.48
N GLY A 174 36.11 8.99 17.60
CA GLY A 174 35.67 9.56 18.86
C GLY A 174 36.55 10.78 19.18
N PRO A 175 36.04 11.74 19.98
CA PRO A 175 36.86 12.86 20.42
C PRO A 175 38.16 12.31 21.03
N PRO A 176 39.30 13.00 20.85
CA PRO A 176 40.59 12.52 21.29
C PRO A 176 40.51 12.09 22.76
N ARG A 177 41.01 10.88 23.06
CA ARG A 177 41.07 10.38 24.43
C ARG A 177 41.98 11.30 25.25
N ALA A 178 41.39 12.27 25.93
CA ALA A 178 42.09 13.11 26.89
C ALA A 178 42.53 12.23 28.07
N THR A 179 43.85 12.05 28.19
CA THR A 179 44.47 11.53 29.39
C THR A 179 44.44 12.62 30.46
N GLY A 180 43.73 12.39 31.55
CA GLY A 180 43.71 13.31 32.69
C GLY A 180 42.41 14.10 32.84
N ARG A 181 42.07 14.42 34.09
CA ARG A 181 40.78 14.93 34.58
C ARG A 181 40.36 16.29 34.00
N GLU A 182 39.95 16.38 32.74
CA GLU A 182 39.50 17.67 32.17
C GLU A 182 38.11 17.66 31.52
N TRP A 183 37.46 16.50 31.35
CA TRP A 183 36.13 16.45 30.72
C TRP A 183 35.01 17.14 31.53
N ARG A 184 35.20 17.35 32.85
CA ARG A 184 34.25 18.07 33.72
C ARG A 184 34.28 19.60 33.54
N GLN A 185 35.17 20.14 32.72
CA GLN A 185 35.28 21.58 32.47
C GLN A 185 34.40 22.06 31.31
N PHE A 186 34.01 21.15 30.39
CA PHE A 186 33.30 21.52 29.15
C PHE A 186 31.76 21.51 29.25
N TRP A 187 31.19 20.94 30.30
CA TRP A 187 29.74 20.87 30.50
C TRP A 187 29.34 21.23 31.93
N ARG A 188 29.88 22.33 32.46
CA ARG A 188 29.22 23.03 33.57
C ARG A 188 28.32 24.10 32.97
N LEU A 189 27.08 24.13 33.42
CA LEU A 189 26.07 25.15 33.12
C LEU A 189 26.51 26.59 33.48
N GLU A 190 27.71 26.74 34.07
CA GLU A 190 28.33 28.01 34.47
C GLU A 190 29.20 28.66 33.38
N SER A 191 29.47 27.99 32.25
CA SER A 191 30.23 28.57 31.12
C SER A 191 29.35 29.06 29.96
N VAL A 192 28.08 29.33 30.22
CA VAL A 192 27.26 30.06 29.25
C VAL A 192 27.65 31.54 29.36
N THR A 193 28.44 32.02 28.40
CA THR A 193 28.86 33.42 28.40
C THR A 193 27.65 34.34 28.34
N THR A 194 27.73 35.47 29.04
CA THR A 194 26.69 36.52 28.99
C THR A 194 26.46 37.00 27.56
N GLU A 195 27.48 36.91 26.68
CA GLU A 195 27.36 37.10 25.23
C GLU A 195 26.41 36.09 24.56
N LEU A 196 26.49 34.80 24.89
CA LEU A 196 25.65 33.76 24.29
C LEU A 196 24.19 33.90 24.74
N MET A 197 23.97 34.19 26.03
CA MET A 197 22.63 34.49 26.56
C MET A 197 22.06 35.79 25.98
N ARG A 198 22.90 36.79 25.70
CA ARG A 198 22.49 38.04 25.06
C ARG A 198 22.17 37.85 23.57
N GLY A 199 22.86 36.94 22.88
CA GLY A 199 22.57 36.55 21.49
C GLY A 199 21.27 35.75 21.34
N LEU A 200 20.93 34.94 22.34
CA LEU A 200 19.64 34.25 22.44
C LEU A 200 18.50 35.17 22.93
N ALA A 201 18.85 36.31 23.53
CA ALA A 201 17.93 37.37 23.94
C ALA A 201 17.84 38.51 22.89
N ALA A 202 18.02 38.19 21.60
CA ALA A 202 17.58 39.07 20.52
C ALA A 202 16.04 39.07 20.46
N PRO A 203 15.40 40.21 20.12
CA PRO A 203 13.96 40.38 20.28
C PRO A 203 13.22 39.29 19.50
N GLU A 204 12.11 38.81 20.07
CA GLU A 204 11.20 37.85 19.45
C GLU A 204 11.16 38.12 17.94
N LEU A 205 11.79 37.22 17.17
CA LEU A 205 11.58 37.20 15.74
C LEU A 205 10.07 37.19 15.57
N PRO A 206 9.47 38.18 14.89
CA PRO A 206 8.02 38.22 14.76
C PRO A 206 7.60 36.87 14.25
N ALA A 207 6.71 36.21 15.01
CA ALA A 207 6.19 34.91 14.64
C ALA A 207 5.86 34.98 13.15
N PRO A 208 6.36 34.05 12.31
CA PRO A 208 6.11 34.12 10.89
C PRO A 208 4.61 34.24 10.73
N THR A 209 4.15 35.40 10.24
CA THR A 209 2.73 35.64 10.03
C THR A 209 2.36 34.65 8.96
N ALA A 210 1.73 33.55 9.35
CA ALA A 210 1.20 32.58 8.42
C ALA A 210 0.07 33.29 7.68
N THR A 211 0.42 33.96 6.57
CA THR A 211 -0.58 34.36 5.59
C THR A 211 -1.16 33.06 5.05
N PRO A 212 -2.46 32.78 5.27
CA PRO A 212 -3.09 31.62 4.66
C PRO A 212 -2.90 31.74 3.16
N ALA A 213 -2.46 30.66 2.51
CA ALA A 213 -2.43 30.59 1.06
C ALA A 213 -3.85 30.82 0.56
N THR A 214 -4.14 32.04 0.10
CA THR A 214 -5.43 32.37 -0.49
C THR A 214 -5.37 31.92 -1.93
N PHE A 215 -6.01 30.80 -2.23
CA PHE A 215 -6.24 30.35 -3.59
C PHE A 215 -7.53 31.02 -4.09
N PRO A 216 -7.47 32.10 -4.88
CA PRO A 216 -8.66 32.93 -5.18
C PRO A 216 -9.70 32.20 -6.04
N GLN A 217 -9.32 31.05 -6.60
CA GLN A 217 -10.10 30.20 -7.50
C GLN A 217 -10.62 28.94 -6.79
N LEU A 218 -10.15 28.63 -5.58
CA LEU A 218 -10.69 27.53 -4.79
C LEU A 218 -11.86 28.08 -3.99
N ARG A 219 -13.08 27.80 -4.43
CA ARG A 219 -14.23 27.89 -3.55
C ARG A 219 -14.05 26.83 -2.46
N PRO A 220 -14.16 27.17 -1.17
CA PRO A 220 -14.39 26.17 -0.15
C PRO A 220 -15.50 25.26 -0.64
N VAL A 221 -15.28 23.95 -0.64
CA VAL A 221 -16.39 23.03 -0.70
C VAL A 221 -17.14 23.29 0.58
N GLU A 222 -18.24 24.05 0.49
CA GLU A 222 -19.26 24.13 1.54
C GLU A 222 -19.44 22.69 2.03
N PRO A 223 -19.27 22.40 3.34
CA PRO A 223 -19.56 21.10 3.88
C PRO A 223 -20.91 20.70 3.32
N SER A 224 -20.96 19.64 2.52
CA SER A 224 -22.20 19.26 1.88
C SER A 224 -23.22 19.07 2.99
N GLU A 225 -24.23 19.96 3.03
CA GLU A 225 -25.41 19.88 3.89
C GLU A 225 -26.27 18.64 3.60
N ALA A 226 -25.73 17.66 2.90
CA ALA A 226 -26.22 16.29 2.88
C ALA A 226 -25.64 15.48 4.06
N ALA A 227 -25.55 16.08 5.24
CA ALA A 227 -25.58 15.29 6.48
C ALA A 227 -27.03 14.78 6.59
N ALA A 228 -27.26 13.56 6.10
CA ALA A 228 -28.49 12.85 6.38
C ALA A 228 -28.79 12.99 7.88
N ALA A 229 -30.02 13.38 8.22
CA ALA A 229 -30.44 13.60 9.60
C ALA A 229 -29.95 12.45 10.49
N PRO A 230 -29.44 12.71 11.70
CA PRO A 230 -28.90 11.67 12.56
C PRO A 230 -29.98 10.62 12.82
N THR A 231 -29.87 9.50 12.12
CA THR A 231 -30.75 8.36 12.28
C THR A 231 -30.56 7.86 13.70
N ASP A 232 -31.62 7.66 14.47
CA ASP A 232 -31.52 7.03 15.78
C ASP A 232 -31.05 5.57 15.64
N ALA A 233 -30.72 4.92 16.76
CA ALA A 233 -30.21 3.54 16.74
C ALA A 233 -31.19 2.55 16.07
N ALA A 234 -32.50 2.83 16.13
CA ALA A 234 -33.53 2.02 15.50
C ALA A 234 -33.48 2.14 13.97
N GLY A 235 -33.43 3.37 13.44
CA GLY A 235 -33.31 3.56 12.00
C GLY A 235 -31.96 3.09 11.44
N LEU A 236 -30.87 3.16 12.21
CA LEU A 236 -29.60 2.54 11.79
C LEU A 236 -29.75 1.02 11.66
N ALA A 237 -30.41 0.36 12.63
CA ALA A 237 -30.62 -1.08 12.59
C ALA A 237 -31.45 -1.51 11.38
N GLU A 238 -32.50 -0.76 11.05
CA GLU A 238 -33.33 -0.98 9.85
C GLU A 238 -32.52 -0.80 8.56
N ALA A 239 -31.80 0.31 8.44
CA ALA A 239 -30.94 0.57 7.27
C ALA A 239 -29.85 -0.51 7.10
N LEU A 240 -29.27 -1.00 8.19
CA LEU A 240 -28.28 -2.08 8.16
C LEU A 240 -28.88 -3.43 7.78
N ALA A 241 -30.14 -3.71 8.14
CA ALA A 241 -30.83 -4.93 7.73
C ALA A 241 -31.10 -4.95 6.21
N ASP A 242 -31.32 -3.78 5.63
CA ASP A 242 -31.58 -3.58 4.20
C ASP A 242 -30.32 -3.36 3.35
N ALA A 243 -29.15 -3.29 3.98
CA ALA A 243 -27.88 -3.18 3.28
C ALA A 243 -27.73 -4.31 2.25
N SER A 244 -27.36 -3.92 1.03
CA SER A 244 -27.22 -4.78 -0.14
C SER A 244 -25.85 -5.45 -0.21
N ASP A 245 -24.82 -4.78 0.30
CA ASP A 245 -23.46 -5.27 0.39
C ASP A 245 -22.74 -4.73 1.65
N ARG A 246 -21.49 -5.16 1.82
CA ARG A 246 -20.68 -4.80 2.99
C ARG A 246 -20.29 -3.32 3.00
N ASP A 247 -20.09 -2.72 1.83
CA ASP A 247 -19.60 -1.36 1.70
C ASP A 247 -20.71 -0.35 2.03
N GLN A 248 -21.96 -0.66 1.67
CA GLN A 248 -23.14 0.08 2.11
C GLN A 248 -23.33 0.00 3.62
N ALA A 249 -23.17 -1.20 4.22
CA ALA A 249 -23.23 -1.35 5.67
C ALA A 249 -22.12 -0.53 6.39
N ALA A 250 -20.91 -0.50 5.81
CA ALA A 250 -19.81 0.32 6.33
C ALA A 250 -20.14 1.82 6.23
N ASP A 251 -20.68 2.29 5.12
CA ASP A 251 -21.08 3.69 4.96
C ASP A 251 -22.11 4.11 6.01
N LEU A 252 -23.17 3.32 6.20
CA LEU A 252 -24.21 3.60 7.20
C LEU A 252 -23.65 3.70 8.63
N VAL A 253 -22.74 2.80 9.00
CA VAL A 253 -22.05 2.82 10.31
C VAL A 253 -21.23 4.09 10.46
N LEU A 254 -20.43 4.44 9.45
CA LEU A 254 -19.54 5.58 9.51
C LEU A 254 -20.32 6.90 9.52
N ASP A 255 -21.35 7.02 8.68
CA ASP A 255 -22.17 8.21 8.57
C ASP A 255 -22.93 8.48 9.88
N HIS A 256 -23.43 7.43 10.54
CA HIS A 256 -24.09 7.55 11.85
C HIS A 256 -23.13 8.03 12.96
N LEU A 257 -21.86 7.62 12.92
CA LEU A 257 -20.88 7.96 13.95
C LEU A 257 -20.10 9.25 13.66
N ALA A 258 -20.07 9.71 12.41
CA ALA A 258 -19.27 10.85 11.97
C ALA A 258 -19.61 12.16 12.69
N ALA A 259 -20.85 12.33 13.16
CA ALA A 259 -21.26 13.52 13.90
C ALA A 259 -20.64 13.61 15.31
N GLY A 260 -20.21 12.47 15.89
CA GLY A 260 -19.73 12.39 17.27
C GLY A 260 -18.21 12.29 17.41
N ALA A 261 -17.45 12.31 16.32
CA ALA A 261 -15.99 12.12 16.35
C ALA A 261 -15.29 12.93 15.25
N PHE A 262 -14.06 13.35 15.53
CA PHE A 262 -13.17 13.99 14.57
C PHE A 262 -12.85 13.05 13.39
N ARG A 263 -12.63 11.77 13.70
CA ARG A 263 -12.42 10.69 12.74
C ARG A 263 -13.18 9.45 13.15
N VAL A 264 -13.78 8.79 12.17
CA VAL A 264 -14.36 7.46 12.30
C VAL A 264 -13.80 6.59 11.19
N ALA A 265 -13.27 5.42 11.55
CA ALA A 265 -12.66 4.52 10.59
C ALA A 265 -13.07 3.07 10.85
N LEU A 266 -13.27 2.33 9.76
CA LEU A 266 -13.46 0.89 9.75
C LEU A 266 -12.21 0.26 9.14
N PHE A 267 -11.68 -0.72 9.85
CA PHE A 267 -10.60 -1.57 9.38
C PHE A 267 -11.15 -2.98 9.15
N SER A 268 -10.75 -3.64 8.08
CA SER A 268 -11.14 -5.02 7.80
C SER A 268 -10.05 -6.00 8.24
N VAL A 269 -10.46 -7.17 8.71
CA VAL A 269 -9.56 -8.27 9.06
C VAL A 269 -9.64 -9.35 7.98
N HIS A 270 -8.52 -9.63 7.32
CA HIS A 270 -8.43 -10.68 6.32
C HIS A 270 -7.09 -11.41 6.41
N GLN A 271 -7.12 -12.75 6.49
CA GLN A 271 -5.92 -13.61 6.49
C GLN A 271 -4.83 -13.18 7.50
N GLY A 272 -5.23 -12.81 8.72
CA GLY A 272 -4.29 -12.38 9.77
C GLY A 272 -3.67 -11.00 9.51
N LYS A 273 -4.30 -10.17 8.69
CA LYS A 273 -3.90 -8.78 8.43
C LYS A 273 -5.09 -7.85 8.70
N VAL A 274 -4.79 -6.65 9.16
CA VAL A 274 -5.73 -5.54 9.29
C VAL A 274 -5.47 -4.57 8.13
N MET A 275 -6.53 -4.16 7.45
CA MET A 275 -6.45 -3.24 6.31
C MET A 275 -7.43 -2.09 6.50
N GLY A 276 -7.09 -0.88 6.08
CA GLY A 276 -8.04 0.23 6.09
C GLY A 276 -9.18 -0.06 5.12
N TRP A 277 -10.40 -0.10 5.65
CA TRP A 277 -11.58 -0.43 4.85
C TRP A 277 -12.31 0.81 4.38
N ARG A 278 -12.87 1.63 5.29
CA ARG A 278 -13.53 2.91 4.97
C ARG A 278 -13.37 3.89 6.12
N ALA A 279 -13.46 5.19 5.86
CA ALA A 279 -13.40 6.20 6.91
C ALA A 279 -14.22 7.45 6.59
N ARG A 280 -14.46 8.27 7.62
CA ARG A 280 -15.10 9.59 7.60
C ARG A 280 -14.36 10.51 8.58
N GLY A 281 -14.55 11.82 8.41
CA GLY A 281 -13.94 12.83 9.26
C GLY A 281 -12.71 13.48 8.64
N ALA A 282 -12.09 14.40 9.39
CA ALA A 282 -10.97 15.20 8.92
C ALA A 282 -9.67 14.40 8.89
N ALA A 283 -8.65 14.93 8.19
CA ALA A 283 -7.27 14.42 8.19
C ALA A 283 -7.01 13.03 7.56
N ILE A 284 -8.04 12.26 7.22
CA ILE A 284 -7.86 10.95 6.57
C ILE A 284 -7.73 11.15 5.07
N VAL A 285 -6.52 10.93 4.55
CA VAL A 285 -6.31 10.72 3.12
C VAL A 285 -6.81 9.32 2.79
N ALA A 286 -7.99 9.21 2.19
CA ALA A 286 -8.64 7.93 1.91
C ALA A 286 -7.71 6.93 1.20
N GLU A 287 -6.83 7.43 0.34
CA GLU A 287 -5.86 6.64 -0.42
C GLU A 287 -4.78 6.00 0.47
N ASP A 288 -4.22 6.77 1.40
CA ASP A 288 -3.25 6.27 2.38
C ASP A 288 -3.92 5.28 3.34
N PHE A 289 -5.16 5.55 3.71
CA PHE A 289 -5.96 4.67 4.55
C PHE A 289 -6.21 3.30 3.89
N HIS A 290 -6.64 3.26 2.62
CA HIS A 290 -6.89 2.00 1.90
C HIS A 290 -5.61 1.19 1.61
N THR A 291 -4.44 1.83 1.57
CA THR A 291 -3.17 1.14 1.34
C THR A 291 -2.51 0.59 2.61
N LEU A 292 -3.06 0.94 3.79
CA LEU A 292 -2.60 0.43 5.08
C LEU A 292 -2.78 -1.09 5.17
N ILE A 293 -1.69 -1.79 5.51
CA ILE A 293 -1.70 -3.23 5.80
C ILE A 293 -0.87 -3.48 7.06
N LEU A 294 -1.53 -3.96 8.11
CA LEU A 294 -0.93 -4.27 9.40
C LEU A 294 -1.00 -5.78 9.69
N PRO A 295 0.12 -6.50 9.71
CA PRO A 295 0.16 -7.90 10.12
C PRO A 295 -0.28 -8.09 11.58
N LEU A 296 -1.10 -9.10 11.86
CA LEU A 296 -1.51 -9.51 13.22
C LEU A 296 -0.55 -10.53 13.85
N ASP A 297 0.64 -10.74 13.28
CA ASP A 297 1.71 -11.57 13.85
C ASP A 297 2.69 -10.77 14.72
N ARG A 298 2.50 -9.45 14.82
CA ARG A 298 3.34 -8.51 15.59
C ARG A 298 2.53 -7.72 16.61
N PRO A 299 3.16 -7.26 17.71
CA PRO A 299 2.50 -6.41 18.70
C PRO A 299 1.88 -5.16 18.06
N SER A 300 0.57 -5.00 18.25
CA SER A 300 -0.21 -3.86 17.80
C SER A 300 -1.47 -3.73 18.65
N LEU A 301 -2.12 -2.56 18.61
CA LEU A 301 -3.40 -2.34 19.26
C LEU A 301 -4.46 -3.37 18.81
N PHE A 302 -4.49 -3.70 17.52
CA PHE A 302 -5.45 -4.66 16.97
C PHE A 302 -5.22 -6.09 17.44
N LEU A 303 -3.96 -6.52 17.61
CA LEU A 303 -3.65 -7.86 18.08
C LEU A 303 -4.26 -8.12 19.46
N ASN A 304 -4.21 -7.16 20.36
CA ASN A 304 -4.80 -7.30 21.70
C ASN A 304 -6.33 -7.47 21.64
N LEU A 305 -7.00 -6.73 20.76
CA LEU A 305 -8.45 -6.82 20.53
C LEU A 305 -8.87 -8.15 19.89
N THR A 306 -7.99 -8.82 19.13
CA THR A 306 -8.25 -10.18 18.65
C THR A 306 -8.15 -11.24 19.75
N LYS A 307 -7.44 -10.97 20.85
CA LYS A 307 -7.19 -11.91 21.96
C LYS A 307 -8.24 -11.86 23.08
N GLY A 308 -9.41 -11.29 22.82
CA GLY A 308 -10.55 -11.30 23.76
C GLY A 308 -10.81 -9.98 24.47
N VAL A 309 -10.01 -8.94 24.23
CA VAL A 309 -10.34 -7.59 24.71
C VAL A 309 -11.57 -7.08 23.95
N GLU A 310 -12.56 -6.58 24.69
CA GLU A 310 -13.85 -6.15 24.12
C GLU A 310 -13.81 -4.76 23.51
N ILE A 311 -12.93 -3.89 24.01
CA ILE A 311 -12.77 -2.51 23.59
C ILE A 311 -11.41 -1.97 24.05
N HIS A 312 -10.81 -1.10 23.26
CA HIS A 312 -9.71 -0.23 23.68
C HIS A 312 -10.26 1.18 23.86
N VAL A 313 -9.92 1.83 24.97
CA VAL A 313 -10.21 3.25 25.24
C VAL A 313 -8.96 3.89 25.85
N GLY A 314 -8.49 4.96 25.24
CA GLY A 314 -7.40 5.76 25.77
C GLY A 314 -6.12 5.68 24.92
N PRO A 315 -4.94 5.86 25.53
CA PRO A 315 -3.72 6.21 24.81
C PRO A 315 -3.28 5.14 23.82
N LEU A 316 -2.77 5.62 22.70
CA LEU A 316 -2.20 4.79 21.64
C LEU A 316 -0.75 4.48 22.00
N GLY A 317 -0.49 3.25 22.46
CA GLY A 317 0.86 2.83 22.86
C GLY A 317 1.87 2.88 21.71
N GLY A 318 3.17 2.80 22.03
CA GLY A 318 4.23 2.78 21.02
C GLY A 318 4.42 1.41 20.35
N GLY A 319 5.19 1.39 19.25
CA GLY A 319 5.60 0.18 18.52
C GLY A 319 5.40 0.32 17.01
N GLU A 320 6.19 -0.42 16.21
CA GLU A 320 6.21 -0.29 14.74
C GLU A 320 4.81 -0.42 14.10
N GLY A 321 3.97 -1.34 14.62
CA GLY A 321 2.61 -1.54 14.10
C GLY A 321 1.66 -0.37 14.39
N ASN A 322 1.86 0.32 15.52
CA ASN A 322 1.07 1.49 15.85
C ASN A 322 1.60 2.73 15.12
N THR A 323 2.90 2.84 14.86
CA THR A 323 3.47 3.94 14.05
C THR A 323 2.87 3.96 12.64
N LEU A 324 2.86 2.81 11.94
CA LEU A 324 2.25 2.71 10.60
C LEU A 324 0.75 3.06 10.60
N LEU A 325 0.04 2.70 11.67
CA LEU A 325 -1.38 3.05 11.85
C LEU A 325 -1.57 4.56 12.02
N LEU A 326 -0.76 5.17 12.89
CA LEU A 326 -0.82 6.61 13.19
C LEU A 326 -0.47 7.44 11.95
N ASP A 327 0.54 7.04 11.19
CA ASP A 327 0.92 7.69 9.92
C ASP A 327 -0.23 7.67 8.91
N ALA A 328 -0.95 6.54 8.81
CA ALA A 328 -2.09 6.40 7.90
C ALA A 328 -3.35 7.16 8.34
N LEU A 329 -3.47 7.51 9.62
CA LEU A 329 -4.59 8.30 10.14
C LEU A 329 -4.40 9.81 9.92
N GLY A 330 -3.17 10.26 9.67
CA GLY A 330 -2.84 11.64 9.31
C GLY A 330 -2.89 12.64 10.48
N ASP A 331 -2.68 13.91 10.16
CA ASP A 331 -2.53 15.01 11.13
C ASP A 331 -3.86 15.71 11.46
N PRO A 332 -4.19 15.96 12.74
CA PRO A 332 -3.35 15.71 13.92
C PRO A 332 -3.31 14.23 14.28
N THR A 333 -2.13 13.72 14.63
CA THR A 333 -1.98 12.34 15.12
C THR A 333 -2.81 12.14 16.39
N PRO A 334 -3.70 11.13 16.45
CA PRO A 334 -4.51 10.93 17.63
C PRO A 334 -3.64 10.51 18.82
N ALA A 335 -3.86 11.11 19.98
CA ALA A 335 -3.18 10.71 21.22
C ALA A 335 -3.90 9.52 21.89
N GLU A 336 -5.23 9.50 21.77
CA GLU A 336 -6.12 8.48 22.33
C GLU A 336 -7.15 8.06 21.28
N ALA A 337 -7.67 6.84 21.40
CA ALA A 337 -8.77 6.38 20.55
C ALA A 337 -9.71 5.42 21.28
N VAL A 338 -10.92 5.30 20.74
CA VAL A 338 -11.86 4.23 21.04
C VAL A 338 -11.82 3.23 19.89
N VAL A 339 -11.50 1.97 20.19
CA VAL A 339 -11.44 0.91 19.17
C VAL A 339 -12.25 -0.30 19.61
N VAL A 340 -13.27 -0.64 18.82
CA VAL A 340 -14.18 -1.76 19.09
C VAL A 340 -14.11 -2.81 17.96
N PRO A 341 -13.84 -4.09 18.27
CA PRO A 341 -13.90 -5.17 17.30
C PRO A 341 -15.35 -5.48 16.88
N VAL A 342 -15.57 -5.50 15.57
CA VAL A 342 -16.80 -5.98 14.93
C VAL A 342 -16.70 -7.50 14.76
N ARG A 343 -17.63 -8.24 15.37
CA ARG A 343 -17.60 -9.71 15.40
C ARG A 343 -18.73 -10.30 14.56
N VAL A 344 -18.42 -11.36 13.83
CA VAL A 344 -19.37 -12.22 13.11
C VAL A 344 -19.17 -13.63 13.66
N ARG A 345 -20.22 -14.23 14.24
CA ARG A 345 -20.14 -15.56 14.89
C ARG A 345 -18.96 -15.70 15.86
N GLY A 346 -18.72 -14.66 16.65
CA GLY A 346 -17.63 -14.61 17.64
C GLY A 346 -16.23 -14.33 17.06
N LYS A 347 -16.04 -14.34 15.73
CA LYS A 347 -14.76 -14.00 15.09
C LYS A 347 -14.69 -12.52 14.78
N VAL A 348 -13.57 -11.87 15.08
CA VAL A 348 -13.32 -10.48 14.70
C VAL A 348 -13.11 -10.40 13.19
N VAL A 349 -13.96 -9.62 12.51
CA VAL A 349 -13.90 -9.42 11.05
C VAL A 349 -13.54 -7.98 10.65
N ALA A 350 -13.70 -7.05 11.57
CA ALA A 350 -13.35 -5.64 11.39
C ALA A 350 -13.09 -4.96 12.75
N PHE A 351 -12.51 -3.77 12.71
CA PHE A 351 -12.37 -2.88 13.87
C PHE A 351 -12.99 -1.53 13.54
N LEU A 352 -13.80 -1.01 14.45
CA LEU A 352 -14.35 0.33 14.42
C LEU A 352 -13.47 1.22 15.29
N TRP A 353 -13.04 2.34 14.73
CA TRP A 353 -12.13 3.31 15.33
C TRP A 353 -12.77 4.68 15.40
N LEU A 354 -12.61 5.36 16.53
CA LEU A 354 -13.00 6.75 16.72
C LEU A 354 -11.94 7.50 17.53
N ASP A 355 -11.64 8.74 17.14
CA ASP A 355 -10.79 9.66 17.90
C ASP A 355 -11.29 11.11 17.75
N GLN A 356 -10.81 11.99 18.64
CA GLN A 356 -11.05 13.44 18.58
C GLN A 356 -9.79 14.24 18.18
N GLY A 357 -8.91 13.66 17.36
CA GLY A 357 -7.66 14.32 16.97
C GLY A 357 -6.74 14.55 18.17
N ALA A 358 -6.39 15.81 18.41
CA ALA A 358 -5.59 16.20 19.58
C ALA A 358 -6.41 16.17 20.89
N ASP A 359 -7.74 16.24 20.80
CA ASP A 359 -8.65 16.34 21.94
C ASP A 359 -9.04 14.96 22.53
N GLY A 360 -8.07 14.05 22.67
CA GLY A 360 -8.26 12.74 23.33
C GLY A 360 -9.49 11.95 22.85
N VAL A 361 -10.20 11.30 23.80
CA VAL A 361 -11.49 10.62 23.54
C VAL A 361 -12.68 11.22 24.31
N ALA A 362 -12.53 12.41 24.89
CA ALA A 362 -13.60 13.07 25.63
C ALA A 362 -14.77 13.41 24.67
N GLY A 363 -15.98 12.97 25.02
CA GLY A 363 -17.19 13.20 24.22
C GLY A 363 -17.60 12.02 23.31
N ILE A 364 -16.77 10.98 23.17
CA ILE A 364 -17.17 9.76 22.44
C ILE A 364 -18.04 8.90 23.36
N SER A 365 -19.28 8.62 22.94
CA SER A 365 -20.19 7.73 23.68
C SER A 365 -19.81 6.26 23.48
N ILE A 366 -19.06 5.69 24.44
CA ILE A 366 -18.64 4.29 24.41
C ILE A 366 -19.81 3.30 24.22
N PRO A 367 -20.95 3.42 24.95
CA PRO A 367 -22.08 2.51 24.76
C PRO A 367 -22.65 2.54 23.34
N LEU A 368 -22.72 3.74 22.72
CA LEU A 368 -23.17 3.88 21.34
C LEU A 368 -22.22 3.17 20.37
N VAL A 369 -20.91 3.39 20.52
CA VAL A 369 -19.90 2.75 19.64
C VAL A 369 -19.97 1.23 19.74
N GLN A 370 -20.11 0.68 20.95
CA GLN A 370 -20.25 -0.77 21.15
C GLN A 370 -21.52 -1.32 20.50
N GLU A 371 -22.65 -0.62 20.65
CA GLU A 371 -23.92 -1.03 20.05
C GLU A 371 -23.86 -0.98 18.53
N VAL A 372 -23.30 0.08 17.94
CA VAL A 372 -23.11 0.20 16.49
C VAL A 372 -22.19 -0.91 15.96
N ALA A 373 -21.09 -1.23 16.65
CA ALA A 373 -20.21 -2.32 16.27
C ALA A 373 -20.92 -3.69 16.31
N ARG A 374 -21.81 -3.90 17.29
CA ARG A 374 -22.64 -5.11 17.40
C ARG A 374 -23.62 -5.22 16.23
N LEU A 375 -24.33 -4.14 15.90
CA LEU A 375 -25.26 -4.08 14.77
C LEU A 375 -24.54 -4.30 13.43
N ALA A 376 -23.37 -3.69 13.24
CA ALA A 376 -22.53 -3.90 12.06
C ALA A 376 -22.13 -5.38 11.89
N GLY A 377 -21.79 -6.05 12.99
CA GLY A 377 -21.48 -7.49 12.99
C GLY A 377 -22.66 -8.34 12.54
N LEU A 378 -23.86 -8.06 13.05
CA LEU A 378 -25.10 -8.74 12.62
C LEU A 378 -25.42 -8.50 11.16
N ALA A 379 -25.26 -7.27 10.67
CA ALA A 379 -25.49 -6.92 9.26
C ALA A 379 -24.56 -7.71 8.33
N ILE A 380 -23.26 -7.76 8.65
CA ILE A 380 -22.28 -8.55 7.89
C ILE A 380 -22.65 -10.05 7.93
N GLU A 381 -23.13 -10.56 9.06
CA GLU A 381 -23.59 -11.95 9.17
C GLU A 381 -24.78 -12.25 8.24
N ILE A 382 -25.79 -11.36 8.22
CA ILE A 382 -26.94 -11.46 7.32
C ILE A 382 -26.50 -11.47 5.86
N LEU A 383 -25.59 -10.58 5.47
CA LEU A 383 -25.05 -10.51 4.11
C LEU A 383 -24.35 -11.82 3.68
N VAL A 384 -23.52 -12.38 4.56
CA VAL A 384 -22.86 -13.66 4.31
C VAL A 384 -23.88 -14.79 4.15
N LEU A 385 -24.94 -14.81 4.96
CA LEU A 385 -26.01 -15.80 4.86
C LEU A 385 -26.80 -15.66 3.55
N ARG A 386 -27.21 -14.44 3.18
CA ARG A 386 -27.89 -14.15 1.90
C ARG A 386 -27.05 -14.62 0.70
N GLN A 387 -25.74 -14.38 0.74
CA GLN A 387 -24.82 -14.83 -0.32
C GLN A 387 -24.74 -16.36 -0.41
N LYS A 388 -24.68 -17.06 0.73
CA LYS A 388 -24.68 -18.54 0.78
C LYS A 388 -25.97 -19.14 0.23
N VAL A 389 -27.13 -18.57 0.57
CA VAL A 389 -28.43 -19.01 0.04
C VAL A 389 -28.47 -18.85 -1.49
N ARG A 390 -28.06 -17.68 -2.01
CA ARG A 390 -27.97 -17.43 -3.46
C ARG A 390 -27.02 -18.39 -4.17
N ALA A 391 -25.89 -18.75 -3.55
CA ALA A 391 -24.95 -19.71 -4.10
C ALA A 391 -25.51 -21.14 -4.11
N GLY A 392 -26.24 -21.54 -3.05
CA GLY A 392 -26.91 -22.84 -2.97
C GLY A 392 -28.00 -23.02 -4.03
N ALA A 393 -28.80 -21.98 -4.29
CA ALA A 393 -29.84 -22.01 -5.33
C ALA A 393 -29.29 -22.25 -6.75
N ARG A 394 -28.06 -21.77 -7.04
CA ARG A 394 -27.40 -21.97 -8.34
C ARG A 394 -26.90 -23.40 -8.57
N LEU A 395 -26.71 -24.19 -7.52
CA LEU A 395 -26.27 -25.60 -7.64
C LEU A 395 -27.42 -26.54 -8.00
N THR A 396 -28.67 -26.14 -7.75
CA THR A 396 -29.87 -26.90 -8.10
C THR A 396 -30.36 -26.69 -9.55
N GLU A 397 -29.86 -25.68 -10.26
CA GLU A 397 -30.26 -25.39 -11.66
C GLU A 397 -29.42 -26.14 -12.72
N THR A 398 -28.41 -26.92 -12.32
CA THR A 398 -27.53 -27.67 -13.26
C THR A 398 -27.85 -29.16 -13.34
N VAL A 399 -29.12 -29.54 -13.51
CA VAL A 399 -29.49 -30.87 -13.99
C VAL A 399 -29.98 -30.72 -15.43
N PRO A 400 -29.23 -31.16 -16.45
CA PRO A 400 -29.78 -31.27 -17.79
C PRO A 400 -30.80 -32.41 -17.78
N SER A 401 -32.03 -32.10 -18.15
CA SER A 401 -33.03 -33.09 -18.54
C SER A 401 -32.57 -33.76 -19.84
N ASP A 402 -32.43 -35.09 -19.78
CA ASP A 402 -32.11 -36.01 -20.90
C ASP A 402 -33.07 -35.86 -22.10
#